data_AF-A0L2W0-F1
#
_entry.id   AF-A0L2W0-F1
#
_cell.length_a   1.000
_cell.length_b   1.000
_cell.length_c   1.000
_cell.angle_alpha   90.00
_cell.angle_beta   90.00
_cell.angle_gamma   90.00
#
_symmetry.space_group_name_H-M   'P 1'
#
loop_
_entity.id
_entity.type
_entity.pdbx_description
1 polymer ?
#
loop_
_entity_poly.entity_id
_entity_poly.type
_entity_poly.pdbx_seq_one_letter_code
_entity_poly.pdbx_strand_id
1 'polypeptide(L)'
;MKTQHKLTIVALSVLALSACSSNPVSDYVEAQQELVEQKNEQMNDAIEKAPEWFLNPPASNGDGVYATAMGRADNLMAARNIANLNAEYAIAKTVSQEVSGRERQNTEVRNGRTNQLNDETIVKLVNRAKVVGYNHVNTQVRVENGLYVVYMLLHLPYDKLERMIELNDRSFEERSKKAYSEVEALVKPSPTVRNVTAAEVVTQ
;
A
#
# COMPACT_ATOMS: atom_id res chain seq x y z
N MET A 1 -46.82 -36.82 72.40
CA MET A 1 -46.95 -35.70 71.43
C MET A 1 -46.28 -34.48 72.07
N LYS A 2 -45.04 -34.16 71.69
CA LYS A 2 -44.62 -33.18 70.66
C LYS A 2 -44.43 -31.75 71.23
N THR A 3 -43.22 -31.46 71.70
CA THR A 3 -42.70 -30.10 71.96
C THR A 3 -41.21 -30.03 71.61
N GLN A 4 -40.86 -30.17 70.32
CA GLN A 4 -39.45 -30.13 69.85
C GLN A 4 -39.29 -29.48 68.44
N HIS A 5 -40.19 -28.59 68.00
CA HIS A 5 -40.15 -28.04 66.64
C HIS A 5 -40.02 -26.51 66.53
N LYS A 6 -39.62 -25.80 67.59
CA LYS A 6 -39.54 -24.32 67.54
C LYS A 6 -38.14 -23.73 67.36
N LEU A 7 -37.08 -24.54 67.21
CA LEU A 7 -35.71 -24.01 67.16
C LEU A 7 -34.96 -24.15 65.81
N THR A 8 -35.60 -24.67 64.76
CA THR A 8 -34.94 -25.02 63.48
C THR A 8 -35.42 -24.19 62.28
N ILE A 9 -35.72 -22.90 62.47
CA ILE A 9 -36.13 -22.00 61.35
C ILE A 9 -35.20 -20.78 61.17
N VAL A 10 -34.25 -20.54 62.08
CA VAL A 10 -33.40 -19.32 62.04
C VAL A 10 -32.08 -19.51 61.26
N ALA A 11 -31.69 -20.74 60.91
CA ALA A 11 -30.38 -21.00 60.30
C ALA A 11 -30.34 -20.91 58.75
N LEU A 12 -31.46 -20.65 58.07
CA LEU A 12 -31.52 -20.68 56.59
C LEU A 12 -31.50 -19.29 55.93
N SER A 13 -31.47 -18.20 56.71
CA SER A 13 -31.55 -16.83 56.17
C SER A 13 -30.21 -16.11 55.98
N VAL A 14 -29.06 -16.76 56.23
CA VAL A 14 -27.73 -16.11 56.18
C VAL A 14 -26.95 -16.40 54.89
N LEU A 15 -27.46 -17.27 54.00
CA LEU A 15 -26.77 -17.64 52.74
C LEU A 15 -27.23 -16.85 51.50
N ALA A 16 -28.12 -15.87 51.63
CA ALA A 16 -28.71 -15.16 50.49
C ALA A 16 -28.00 -13.83 50.10
N LEU A 17 -26.85 -13.49 50.69
CA LEU A 17 -26.19 -12.18 50.49
C LEU A 17 -24.93 -12.20 49.61
N SER A 18 -24.54 -13.34 49.01
CA SER A 18 -23.33 -13.44 48.17
C SER A 18 -23.56 -13.26 46.67
N ALA A 19 -24.75 -12.82 46.23
CA ALA A 19 -25.11 -12.81 44.80
C ALA A 19 -24.90 -11.47 44.05
N CYS A 20 -24.24 -10.47 44.64
CA CYS A 20 -23.94 -9.19 43.97
C CYS A 20 -22.51 -8.73 44.24
N SER A 21 -21.52 -9.50 43.81
CA SER A 21 -20.15 -9.01 43.64
C SER A 21 -19.87 -8.81 42.15
N SER A 22 -20.63 -7.94 41.48
CA SER A 22 -20.25 -7.44 40.16
C SER A 22 -18.99 -6.59 40.36
N ASN A 23 -17.83 -7.18 40.06
CA ASN A 23 -16.57 -6.47 40.08
C ASN A 23 -16.45 -5.73 38.74
N PRO A 24 -16.56 -4.39 38.68
CA PRO A 24 -16.57 -3.64 37.42
C PRO A 24 -15.28 -3.83 36.60
N VAL A 25 -14.18 -4.24 37.25
CA VAL A 25 -12.93 -4.60 36.56
C VAL A 25 -13.04 -5.95 35.85
N SER A 26 -13.73 -6.93 36.44
CA SER A 26 -13.96 -8.24 35.83
C SER A 26 -14.85 -8.11 34.59
N ASP A 27 -15.96 -7.39 34.72
CA ASP A 27 -16.91 -7.17 33.62
C ASP A 27 -16.26 -6.40 32.46
N TYR A 28 -15.38 -5.43 32.76
CA TYR A 28 -14.60 -4.72 31.75
C TYR A 28 -13.62 -5.65 31.02
N VAL A 29 -12.90 -6.51 31.75
CA VAL A 29 -11.95 -7.46 31.14
C VAL A 29 -12.69 -8.47 30.25
N GLU A 30 -13.83 -8.97 30.69
CA GLU A 30 -14.66 -9.91 29.92
C GLU A 30 -15.20 -9.26 28.63
N ALA A 31 -15.70 -8.03 28.71
CA ALA A 31 -16.14 -7.27 27.53
C ALA A 31 -14.99 -6.99 26.55
N GLN A 32 -13.78 -6.71 27.04
CA GLN A 32 -12.61 -6.55 26.17
C GLN A 32 -12.21 -7.87 25.49
N GLN A 33 -12.29 -8.99 26.21
CA GLN A 33 -12.02 -10.31 25.65
C GLN A 33 -13.03 -10.67 24.56
N GLU A 34 -14.32 -10.40 24.78
CA GLU A 34 -15.36 -10.64 23.78
C GLU A 34 -15.13 -9.81 22.51
N LEU A 35 -14.74 -8.53 22.65
CA LEU A 35 -14.40 -7.68 21.51
C LEU A 35 -13.17 -8.19 20.73
N VAL A 36 -12.18 -8.74 21.42
CA VAL A 36 -11.01 -9.36 20.78
C VAL A 36 -11.42 -10.63 20.04
N GLU A 37 -12.25 -11.47 20.66
CA GLU A 37 -12.72 -12.71 20.03
C GLU A 37 -13.54 -12.42 18.76
N GLN A 38 -14.50 -11.49 18.84
CA GLN A 38 -15.28 -11.06 17.68
C GLN A 38 -14.40 -10.51 16.56
N LYS A 39 -13.32 -9.78 16.90
CA LYS A 39 -12.35 -9.31 15.89
C LYS A 39 -11.56 -10.47 15.28
N ASN A 40 -11.13 -11.44 16.08
CA ASN A 40 -10.42 -12.60 15.59
C ASN A 40 -11.30 -13.43 14.64
N GLU A 41 -12.55 -13.66 15.00
CA GLU A 41 -13.53 -14.33 14.14
C GLU A 41 -13.70 -13.59 12.80
N GLN A 42 -13.86 -12.27 12.82
CA GLN A 42 -13.96 -11.46 11.60
C GLN A 42 -12.71 -11.54 10.74
N MET A 43 -11.52 -11.57 11.35
CA MET A 43 -10.25 -11.71 10.64
C MET A 43 -10.11 -13.08 10.00
N ASN A 44 -10.47 -14.15 10.71
CA ASN A 44 -10.45 -15.52 10.19
C ASN A 44 -11.42 -15.67 9.02
N ASP A 45 -12.64 -15.15 9.16
CA ASP A 45 -13.65 -15.14 8.11
C ASP A 45 -13.17 -14.38 6.85
N ALA A 46 -12.48 -13.25 7.03
CA ALA A 46 -11.88 -12.51 5.91
C ALA A 46 -10.77 -13.30 5.20
N ILE A 47 -9.96 -14.06 5.93
CA ILE A 47 -8.92 -14.94 5.36
C ILE A 47 -9.56 -16.08 4.56
N GLU A 48 -10.55 -16.77 5.14
CA GLU A 48 -11.24 -17.88 4.48
C GLU A 48 -11.98 -17.45 3.22
N LYS A 49 -12.54 -16.23 3.23
CA LYS A 49 -13.27 -15.67 2.09
C LYS A 49 -12.35 -15.11 1.02
N ALA A 50 -11.09 -14.81 1.34
CA ALA A 50 -10.15 -14.29 0.36
C ALA A 50 -9.92 -15.32 -0.77
N PRO A 51 -9.92 -14.89 -2.03
CA PRO A 51 -9.68 -15.82 -3.12
C PRO A 51 -8.28 -16.46 -3.03
N GLU A 52 -8.17 -17.75 -3.36
CA GLU A 52 -6.92 -18.49 -3.26
C GLU A 52 -5.77 -17.83 -4.04
N TRP A 53 -6.05 -17.35 -5.26
CA TRP A 53 -5.07 -16.66 -6.09
C TRP A 53 -4.59 -15.33 -5.50
N PHE A 54 -5.30 -14.76 -4.52
CA PHE A 54 -4.87 -13.55 -3.82
C PHE A 54 -3.85 -13.89 -2.72
N LEU A 55 -4.10 -14.97 -1.99
CA LEU A 55 -3.23 -15.48 -0.93
C LEU A 55 -1.99 -16.20 -1.48
N ASN A 56 -2.19 -16.93 -2.58
CA ASN A 56 -1.18 -17.70 -3.28
C ASN A 56 -1.14 -17.23 -4.74
N PRO A 57 -0.58 -16.03 -5.02
CA PRO A 57 -0.46 -15.55 -6.38
C PRO A 57 0.37 -16.52 -7.24
N PRO A 58 0.04 -16.66 -8.55
CA PRO A 58 0.89 -17.40 -9.47
C PRO A 58 2.33 -16.89 -9.39
N ALA A 59 3.30 -17.81 -9.37
CA ALA A 59 4.70 -17.43 -9.42
C ALA A 59 4.96 -16.63 -10.70
N SER A 60 5.77 -15.57 -10.59
CA SER A 60 6.29 -14.87 -11.76
C SER A 60 7.22 -15.84 -12.50
N ASN A 61 6.67 -16.51 -13.50
CA ASN A 61 7.35 -17.49 -14.36
C ASN A 61 7.76 -16.81 -15.68
N GLY A 62 8.24 -17.58 -16.66
CA GLY A 62 8.72 -17.05 -17.94
C GLY A 62 7.73 -16.16 -18.73
N ASP A 63 6.46 -16.11 -18.33
CA ASP A 63 5.40 -15.37 -19.01
C ASP A 63 5.17 -13.95 -18.48
N GLY A 64 5.80 -13.55 -17.37
CA GLY A 64 5.71 -12.19 -16.83
C GLY A 64 5.56 -12.11 -15.32
N VAL A 65 5.26 -10.92 -14.84
CA VAL A 65 5.14 -10.59 -13.42
C VAL A 65 3.67 -10.57 -13.02
N TYR A 66 3.34 -11.27 -11.95
CA TYR A 66 2.01 -11.20 -11.33
C TYR A 66 2.04 -10.31 -10.09
N ALA A 67 0.96 -9.59 -9.86
CA ALA A 67 0.76 -8.84 -8.64
C ALA A 67 -0.69 -8.93 -8.18
N THR A 68 -0.87 -9.14 -6.88
CA THR A 68 -2.17 -9.11 -6.23
C THR A 68 -2.30 -7.85 -5.40
N ALA A 69 -3.50 -7.28 -5.37
CA ALA A 69 -3.81 -6.19 -4.47
C ALA A 69 -5.28 -6.20 -4.05
N MET A 70 -5.55 -5.44 -3.00
CA MET A 70 -6.86 -5.29 -2.40
C MET A 70 -7.17 -3.82 -2.21
N GLY A 71 -8.44 -3.47 -2.36
CA GLY A 71 -8.98 -2.16 -2.01
C GLY A 71 -10.26 -2.31 -1.21
N ARG A 72 -10.45 -1.42 -0.23
CA ARG A 72 -11.61 -1.45 0.65
C ARG A 72 -12.20 -0.05 0.78
N ALA A 73 -13.52 0.05 0.63
CA ALA A 73 -14.26 1.29 0.84
C ALA A 73 -15.76 1.01 1.04
N ASP A 74 -16.48 2.00 1.54
CA ASP A 74 -17.96 2.01 1.65
C ASP A 74 -18.66 2.10 0.29
N ASN A 75 -17.95 2.56 -0.73
CA ASN A 75 -18.38 2.63 -2.12
C ASN A 75 -17.59 1.65 -2.99
N LEU A 76 -18.30 0.82 -3.76
CA LEU A 76 -17.71 -0.14 -4.69
C LEU A 76 -16.73 0.51 -5.68
N MET A 77 -17.07 1.66 -6.26
CA MET A 77 -16.21 2.32 -7.24
C MET A 77 -14.92 2.82 -6.60
N ALA A 78 -14.99 3.34 -5.38
CA ALA A 78 -13.82 3.73 -4.61
C ALA A 78 -12.95 2.51 -4.26
N ALA A 79 -13.56 1.43 -3.76
CA ALA A 79 -12.85 0.20 -3.42
C ALA A 79 -12.12 -0.39 -4.64
N ARG A 80 -12.78 -0.41 -5.80
CA ARG A 80 -12.18 -0.85 -7.07
C ARG A 80 -11.01 0.03 -7.50
N ASN A 81 -11.14 1.35 -7.40
CA ASN A 81 -10.07 2.27 -7.76
C ASN A 81 -8.85 2.14 -6.84
N ILE A 82 -9.09 1.96 -5.53
CA ILE A 82 -8.03 1.70 -4.55
C ILE A 82 -7.32 0.37 -4.89
N ALA A 83 -8.09 -0.69 -5.19
CA ALA A 83 -7.52 -1.98 -5.56
C ALA A 83 -6.66 -1.90 -6.82
N ASN A 84 -7.13 -1.19 -7.86
CA ASN A 84 -6.37 -0.95 -9.09
C ASN A 84 -5.06 -0.23 -8.81
N LEU A 85 -5.11 0.89 -8.08
CA LEU A 85 -3.92 1.68 -7.75
C LEU A 85 -2.89 0.86 -6.95
N ASN A 86 -3.36 0.09 -5.97
CA ASN A 86 -2.51 -0.78 -5.18
C ASN A 86 -1.88 -1.89 -6.04
N ALA A 87 -2.61 -2.42 -7.03
CA ALA A 87 -2.12 -3.45 -7.93
C ALA A 87 -1.06 -2.91 -8.90
N GLU A 88 -1.28 -1.72 -9.47
CA GLU A 88 -0.29 -1.03 -10.29
C GLU A 88 1.00 -0.78 -9.51
N TYR A 89 0.88 -0.32 -8.26
CA TYR A 89 2.03 -0.12 -7.39
C TYR A 89 2.76 -1.42 -7.07
N ALA A 90 2.02 -2.50 -6.81
CA ALA A 90 2.60 -3.81 -6.56
C ALA A 90 3.39 -4.34 -7.78
N ILE A 91 2.86 -4.18 -9.02
CA ILE A 91 3.63 -4.51 -10.23
C ILE A 91 4.90 -3.67 -10.30
N ALA A 92 4.81 -2.35 -10.16
CA ALA A 92 5.97 -1.47 -10.28
C ALA A 92 7.07 -1.84 -9.27
N LYS A 93 6.67 -2.19 -8.05
CA LYS A 93 7.59 -2.67 -7.01
C LYS A 93 8.26 -3.99 -7.40
N THR A 94 7.49 -5.00 -7.85
CA THR A 94 8.05 -6.30 -8.23
C THR A 94 9.01 -6.17 -9.39
N VAL A 95 8.65 -5.38 -10.41
CA VAL A 95 9.55 -5.09 -11.54
C VAL A 95 10.82 -4.40 -11.06
N SER A 96 10.70 -3.38 -10.22
CA SER A 96 11.85 -2.67 -9.65
C SER A 96 12.78 -3.63 -8.89
N GLN A 97 12.22 -4.56 -8.12
CA GLN A 97 13.00 -5.56 -7.37
C GLN A 97 13.72 -6.54 -8.30
N GLU A 98 13.07 -7.01 -9.36
CA GLU A 98 13.66 -7.90 -10.36
C GLU A 98 14.83 -7.22 -11.09
N VAL A 99 14.64 -5.97 -11.52
CA VAL A 99 15.71 -5.18 -12.16
C VAL A 99 16.86 -4.93 -11.18
N SER A 100 16.59 -4.49 -9.94
CA SER A 100 17.63 -4.30 -8.92
C SER A 100 18.41 -5.57 -8.61
N GLY A 101 17.73 -6.71 -8.49
CA GLY A 101 18.34 -7.99 -8.17
C GLY A 101 19.31 -8.43 -9.27
N ARG A 102 18.87 -8.35 -10.53
CA ARG A 102 19.71 -8.65 -11.70
C ARG A 102 20.92 -7.73 -11.80
N GLU A 103 20.76 -6.43 -11.51
CA GLU A 103 21.87 -5.48 -11.53
C GLU A 103 22.91 -5.75 -10.44
N ARG A 104 22.49 -6.08 -9.22
CA ARG A 104 23.43 -6.47 -8.14
C ARG A 104 24.21 -7.72 -8.52
N GLN A 105 23.52 -8.75 -9.00
CA GLN A 105 24.17 -9.98 -9.45
C GLN A 105 25.18 -9.70 -10.58
N ASN A 106 24.83 -8.83 -11.54
CA ASN A 106 25.74 -8.47 -12.64
C ASN A 106 26.92 -7.59 -12.17
N THR A 107 26.71 -6.72 -11.19
CA THR A 107 27.74 -5.84 -10.61
C THR A 107 28.73 -6.63 -9.74
N GLU A 108 28.25 -7.57 -8.93
CA GLU A 108 29.08 -8.48 -8.13
C GLU A 108 29.99 -9.34 -9.02
N VAL A 109 29.49 -9.78 -10.19
CA VAL A 109 30.27 -10.52 -11.18
C VAL A 109 31.35 -9.63 -11.84
N ARG A 110 31.19 -8.30 -11.85
CA ARG A 110 31.96 -7.39 -12.70
C ARG A 110 33.05 -6.57 -12.01
N ASN A 111 33.21 -6.66 -10.68
CA ASN A 111 34.35 -6.11 -9.91
C ASN A 111 34.72 -4.62 -10.16
N GLY A 112 34.27 -3.73 -9.26
CA GLY A 112 35.08 -2.57 -8.83
C GLY A 112 34.88 -1.22 -9.53
N ARG A 113 33.95 -1.06 -10.48
CA ARG A 113 33.54 0.26 -10.99
C ARG A 113 32.01 0.33 -11.05
N THR A 114 31.41 0.98 -10.06
CA THR A 114 29.96 1.11 -9.92
C THR A 114 29.40 2.08 -10.97
N ASN A 115 28.50 1.60 -11.83
CA ASN A 115 27.66 2.45 -12.66
C ASN A 115 26.52 3.02 -11.79
N GLN A 116 26.72 4.23 -11.27
CA GLN A 116 25.75 5.00 -10.48
C GLN A 116 24.43 5.29 -11.22
N LEU A 117 24.39 5.11 -12.55
CA LEU A 117 23.26 5.46 -13.43
C LEU A 117 22.05 4.52 -13.29
N ASN A 118 22.23 3.27 -12.86
CA ASN A 118 21.18 2.24 -12.94
C ASN A 118 20.22 2.27 -11.74
N ASP A 119 20.70 2.67 -10.55
CA ASP A 119 19.87 2.82 -9.35
C ASP A 119 18.80 3.91 -9.51
N GLU A 120 19.09 4.96 -10.28
CA GLU A 120 18.13 6.02 -10.52
C GLU A 120 16.91 5.56 -11.34
N THR A 121 17.08 4.72 -12.36
CA THR A 121 15.97 4.23 -13.20
C THR A 121 15.01 3.34 -12.42
N ILE A 122 15.55 2.52 -11.51
CA ILE A 122 14.81 1.65 -10.61
C ILE A 122 13.92 2.46 -9.65
N VAL A 123 14.50 3.44 -8.94
CA VAL A 123 13.76 4.33 -8.02
C VAL A 123 12.71 5.16 -8.77
N LYS A 124 13.00 5.52 -10.02
CA LYS A 124 12.09 6.28 -10.90
C LYS A 124 10.87 5.49 -11.36
N LEU A 125 10.97 4.16 -11.53
CA LEU A 125 9.85 3.31 -11.90
C LEU A 125 8.79 3.23 -10.78
N VAL A 126 9.25 3.08 -9.53
CA VAL A 126 8.38 3.00 -8.34
C VAL A 126 7.72 4.35 -8.04
N ASN A 127 8.45 5.46 -8.20
CA ASN A 127 7.94 6.80 -7.88
C ASN A 127 6.88 7.36 -8.88
N ARG A 128 6.64 6.70 -10.02
CA ARG A 128 5.81 7.24 -11.12
C ARG A 128 4.90 6.20 -11.79
N ALA A 129 4.49 5.16 -11.09
CA ALA A 129 3.79 4.00 -11.65
C ALA A 129 2.41 4.33 -12.31
N LYS A 130 2.42 4.95 -13.49
CA LYS A 130 1.48 4.59 -14.56
C LYS A 130 2.06 3.35 -15.22
N VAL A 131 1.78 2.19 -14.64
CA VAL A 131 2.12 0.93 -15.30
C VAL A 131 1.22 0.83 -16.53
N VAL A 132 1.76 0.61 -17.72
CA VAL A 132 0.96 0.35 -18.93
C VAL A 132 1.31 -1.03 -19.49
N GLY A 133 0.36 -1.65 -20.18
CA GLY A 133 0.57 -2.99 -20.76
C GLY A 133 0.42 -4.15 -19.78
N TYR A 134 -0.19 -3.93 -18.62
CA TYR A 134 -0.65 -5.01 -17.75
C TYR A 134 -2.06 -5.50 -18.16
N ASN A 135 -2.37 -6.74 -17.83
CA ASN A 135 -3.68 -7.37 -18.04
C ASN A 135 -4.39 -7.56 -16.69
N HIS A 136 -5.70 -7.32 -16.67
CA HIS A 136 -6.55 -7.72 -15.55
C HIS A 136 -6.86 -9.21 -15.69
N VAL A 137 -6.22 -10.03 -14.85
CA VAL A 137 -6.42 -11.50 -14.88
C VAL A 137 -7.67 -11.88 -14.11
N ASN A 138 -7.82 -11.33 -12.90
CA ASN A 138 -8.97 -11.62 -12.06
C ASN A 138 -9.36 -10.41 -11.21
N THR A 139 -10.65 -10.28 -10.93
CA THR A 139 -11.19 -9.30 -10.01
C THR A 139 -12.35 -9.96 -9.28
N GLN A 140 -12.31 -9.94 -7.95
CA GLN A 140 -13.40 -10.45 -7.13
C GLN A 140 -13.82 -9.38 -6.13
N VAL A 141 -15.13 -9.17 -6.03
CA VAL A 141 -15.74 -8.21 -5.11
C VAL A 141 -16.45 -8.99 -4.00
N ARG A 142 -16.27 -8.57 -2.77
CA ARG A 142 -16.94 -9.08 -1.57
C ARG A 142 -17.46 -7.92 -0.73
N VAL A 143 -18.35 -8.23 0.21
CA VAL A 143 -18.79 -7.31 1.24
C VAL A 143 -18.40 -7.90 2.59
N GLU A 144 -17.67 -7.13 3.38
CA GLU A 144 -17.19 -7.52 4.69
C GLU A 144 -17.42 -6.35 5.66
N ASN A 145 -18.05 -6.59 6.80
CA ASN A 145 -18.31 -5.57 7.83
C ASN A 145 -18.87 -4.24 7.25
N GLY A 146 -19.81 -4.34 6.31
CA GLY A 146 -20.45 -3.18 5.67
C GLY A 146 -19.59 -2.43 4.65
N LEU A 147 -18.42 -2.95 4.27
CA LEU A 147 -17.51 -2.35 3.30
C LEU A 147 -17.34 -3.27 2.08
N TYR A 148 -17.20 -2.68 0.90
CA TYR A 148 -16.79 -3.40 -0.31
C TYR A 148 -15.30 -3.70 -0.23
N VAL A 149 -14.95 -4.96 -0.45
CA VAL A 149 -13.57 -5.44 -0.55
C VAL A 149 -13.38 -5.96 -1.96
N VAL A 150 -12.43 -5.39 -2.68
CA VAL A 150 -12.11 -5.75 -4.05
C VAL A 150 -10.72 -6.32 -4.09
N TYR A 151 -10.61 -7.59 -4.47
CA TYR A 151 -9.37 -8.28 -4.75
C TYR A 151 -9.08 -8.19 -6.25
N MET A 152 -7.81 -8.00 -6.61
CA MET A 152 -7.36 -7.94 -7.98
C MET A 152 -6.08 -8.72 -8.20
N LEU A 153 -6.00 -9.37 -9.35
CA LEU A 153 -4.80 -9.99 -9.88
C LEU A 153 -4.48 -9.36 -11.22
N LEU A 154 -3.31 -8.76 -11.30
CA LEU A 154 -2.75 -8.20 -12.53
C LEU A 154 -1.57 -9.06 -13.02
N HIS A 155 -1.38 -9.05 -14.33
CA HIS A 155 -0.24 -9.69 -14.99
C HIS A 155 0.43 -8.70 -15.94
N LEU A 156 1.74 -8.50 -15.78
CA LEU A 156 2.57 -7.73 -16.70
C LEU A 156 3.46 -8.71 -17.49
N PRO A 157 3.15 -8.96 -18.77
CA PRO A 157 4.00 -9.76 -19.63
C PRO A 157 5.39 -9.15 -19.82
N TYR A 158 6.44 -9.97 -19.88
CA TYR A 158 7.81 -9.47 -20.06
C TYR A 158 8.05 -8.78 -21.41
N ASP A 159 7.33 -9.14 -22.47
CA ASP A 159 7.40 -8.45 -23.78
C ASP A 159 6.87 -7.00 -23.71
N LYS A 160 6.06 -6.69 -22.69
CA LYS A 160 5.61 -5.32 -22.40
C LYS A 160 6.54 -4.60 -21.44
N LEU A 161 7.35 -5.33 -20.67
CA LEU A 161 8.26 -4.75 -19.69
C LEU A 161 9.37 -3.92 -20.35
N GLU A 162 9.97 -4.38 -21.44
CA GLU A 162 10.99 -3.61 -22.17
C GLU A 162 10.44 -2.26 -22.65
N ARG A 163 9.23 -2.27 -23.24
CA ARG A 163 8.54 -1.06 -23.66
C ARG A 163 8.25 -0.12 -22.49
N MET A 164 7.93 -0.66 -21.31
CA MET A 164 7.70 0.12 -20.10
C MET A 164 8.96 0.85 -19.62
N ILE A 165 10.10 0.16 -19.65
CA ILE A 165 11.40 0.74 -19.29
C ILE A 165 11.74 1.87 -20.27
N GLU A 166 11.64 1.62 -21.58
CA GLU A 166 11.92 2.61 -22.62
C GLU A 166 11.05 3.88 -22.50
N LEU A 167 9.74 3.71 -22.24
CA LEU A 167 8.81 4.84 -22.08
C LEU A 167 9.16 5.68 -20.85
N ASN A 168 9.56 5.05 -19.74
CA ASN A 168 9.95 5.77 -18.54
C ASN A 168 11.24 6.57 -18.78
N ASP A 169 12.23 5.99 -19.47
CA ASP A 169 13.50 6.65 -19.79
C ASP A 169 13.30 7.87 -20.71
N ARG A 170 12.53 7.73 -21.79
CA ARG A 170 12.21 8.85 -22.70
C ARG A 170 11.47 9.98 -21.98
N SER A 171 10.47 9.65 -21.17
CA SER A 171 9.70 10.65 -20.43
C SER A 171 10.55 11.43 -19.43
N PHE A 172 11.56 10.77 -18.85
CA PHE A 172 12.52 11.41 -17.96
C PHE A 172 13.46 12.35 -18.72
N GLU A 173 13.96 11.92 -19.88
CA GLU A 173 14.82 12.75 -20.72
C GLU A 173 14.10 14.02 -21.19
N GLU A 174 12.85 13.91 -21.66
CA GLU A 174 12.03 15.05 -22.09
C GLU A 174 11.76 16.04 -20.95
N ARG A 175 11.42 15.54 -19.75
CA ARG A 175 11.18 16.39 -18.57
C ARG A 175 12.46 17.06 -18.09
N SER A 176 13.58 16.36 -18.12
CA SER A 176 14.89 16.93 -17.74
C SER A 176 15.25 18.06 -18.70
N LYS A 177 15.15 17.82 -20.02
CA LYS A 177 15.33 18.85 -21.04
C LYS A 177 14.40 20.05 -20.83
N LYS A 178 13.13 19.81 -20.50
CA LYS A 178 12.17 20.87 -20.21
C LYS A 178 12.57 21.69 -18.96
N ALA A 179 12.89 21.02 -17.85
CA ALA A 179 13.33 21.68 -16.62
C ALA A 179 14.62 22.50 -16.83
N TYR A 180 15.60 21.97 -17.55
CA TYR A 180 16.81 22.71 -17.93
C TYR A 180 16.48 23.92 -18.82
N SER A 181 15.60 23.77 -19.81
CA SER A 181 15.20 24.87 -20.68
C SER A 181 14.45 25.99 -19.94
N GLU A 182 13.65 25.63 -18.92
CA GLU A 182 12.96 26.59 -18.06
C GLU A 182 13.96 27.36 -17.17
N VAL A 183 14.94 26.67 -16.59
CA VAL A 183 16.01 27.31 -15.81
C VAL A 183 16.88 28.20 -16.71
N GLU A 184 17.25 27.75 -17.90
CA GLU A 184 18.00 28.56 -18.87
C GLU A 184 17.21 29.81 -19.29
N ALA A 185 15.90 29.71 -19.46
CA ALA A 185 15.05 30.86 -19.79
C ALA A 185 15.00 31.90 -18.66
N LEU A 186 15.13 31.48 -17.40
CA LEU A 186 15.20 32.36 -16.24
C LEU A 186 16.59 32.99 -16.03
N VAL A 187 17.65 32.26 -16.40
CA VAL A 187 19.05 32.71 -16.22
C VAL A 187 19.51 33.61 -17.37
N LYS A 188 18.94 33.50 -18.57
CA LYS A 188 19.26 34.41 -19.67
C LYS A 188 18.84 35.84 -19.28
N PRO A 189 19.79 36.80 -19.19
CA PRO A 189 19.44 38.17 -18.86
C PRO A 189 18.56 38.76 -19.97
N SER A 190 17.39 39.28 -19.60
CA SER A 190 16.59 40.10 -20.50
C SER A 190 17.45 41.29 -20.98
N PRO A 191 17.51 41.60 -22.29
CA PRO A 191 18.40 42.61 -22.86
C PRO A 191 18.09 44.06 -22.43
N THR A 192 17.19 44.26 -21.46
CA THR A 192 16.71 45.57 -21.01
C THR A 192 17.72 46.28 -20.09
N VAL A 193 18.74 45.60 -19.57
CA VAL A 193 19.75 46.22 -18.68
C VAL A 193 21.10 46.39 -19.40
N ARG A 194 21.14 47.22 -20.45
CA ARG A 194 22.41 47.67 -21.05
C ARG A 194 22.48 49.15 -21.44
N ASN A 195 21.48 49.94 -21.07
CA ASN A 195 21.39 51.36 -21.43
C ASN A 195 21.32 52.31 -20.22
N VAL A 196 22.02 52.03 -19.11
CA VAL A 196 22.07 52.97 -17.96
C VAL A 196 23.49 53.43 -17.61
N THR A 197 24.53 52.97 -18.29
CA THR A 197 25.92 53.37 -17.96
C THR A 197 26.65 54.21 -19.01
N ALA A 198 25.94 54.76 -20.01
CA ALA A 198 26.55 55.61 -21.04
C ALA A 198 26.06 57.08 -21.02
N ALA A 199 25.19 57.49 -20.10
CA ALA A 199 24.58 58.82 -20.11
C ALA A 199 25.07 59.79 -19.01
N GLU A 200 26.04 59.40 -18.17
CA GLU A 200 26.49 60.25 -17.05
C GLU A 200 28.00 60.50 -17.09
N VAL A 201 28.51 60.97 -18.23
CA VAL A 201 29.82 61.66 -18.34
C VAL A 201 29.71 62.81 -19.35
N VAL A 202 28.72 63.70 -19.19
CA VAL A 202 28.77 65.07 -19.74
C VAL A 202 27.90 65.98 -18.86
N THR A 203 28.39 66.36 -17.69
CA THR A 203 28.17 67.70 -17.09
C THR A 203 28.95 67.84 -15.79
N GLN A 204 30.19 68.35 -15.90
CA GLN A 204 30.75 69.52 -15.20
C GLN A 204 32.22 69.67 -15.57
#